data_AF-Q0PWU0-F1
#
_entry.id   AF-Q0PWU0-F1
#
_cell.length_a   1.000
_cell.length_b   1.000
_cell.length_c   1.000
_cell.angle_alpha   90.00
_cell.angle_beta   90.00
_cell.angle_gamma   90.00
#
_symmetry.space_group_name_H-M   'P 1'
#
loop_
_entity.id
_entity.type
_entity.pdbx_description
1 polymer ?
#
loop_
_entity_poly.entity_id
_entity_poly.type
_entity_poly.pdbx_seq_one_letter_code
_entity_poly.pdbx_strand_id
1 'polypeptide(L)'
;PNSQATAESLDEKTGVLFYTQVNKDGVGCWNSYKHANEYSADTTDLVATDSETLVFPNDLKVDKEGYLWVLSDKLPVHIHKGLHTDEINYRIFQTPVKDAIKGTVCDV
;
A
#
# COMPACT_ATOMS: atom_id res chain seq x y z
N PRO A 1 1.90 12.74 -6.99
CA PRO A 1 1.47 13.02 -8.38
C PRO A 1 2.15 12.06 -9.36
N ASN A 2 1.48 11.71 -10.47
CA ASN A 2 1.99 10.80 -11.53
C ASN A 2 2.45 9.43 -11.04
N SER A 3 1.73 8.84 -10.10
CA SER A 3 1.97 7.47 -9.64
C SER A 3 0.77 6.58 -9.93
N GLN A 4 1.01 5.27 -9.95
CA GLN A 4 0.00 4.26 -10.24
C GLN A 4 -0.25 3.38 -9.03
N ALA A 5 -1.52 3.06 -8.83
CA ALA A 5 -1.99 2.03 -7.94
C ALA A 5 -2.52 0.85 -8.76
N THR A 6 -2.25 -0.36 -8.30
CA THR A 6 -2.79 -1.62 -8.84
C THR A 6 -3.98 -2.12 -8.04
N ALA A 7 -4.06 -1.75 -6.75
CA ALA A 7 -5.14 -2.10 -5.86
C ALA A 7 -5.35 -1.05 -4.79
N GLU A 8 -6.59 -1.00 -4.31
CA GLU A 8 -7.05 -0.12 -3.26
C GLU A 8 -8.05 -0.83 -2.34
N SER A 9 -8.09 -0.38 -1.07
CA SER A 9 -9.03 -0.88 -0.07
C SER A 9 -9.29 0.20 0.98
N LEU A 10 -10.56 0.47 1.22
CA LEU A 10 -11.03 1.39 2.24
C LEU A 10 -11.21 0.65 3.57
N ASP A 11 -10.63 1.17 4.65
CA ASP A 11 -11.07 0.83 5.99
C ASP A 11 -12.25 1.73 6.39
N GLU A 12 -13.46 1.18 6.36
CA GLU A 12 -14.67 1.93 6.72
C GLU A 12 -14.68 2.39 8.18
N LYS A 13 -13.89 1.77 9.07
CA LYS A 13 -13.85 2.17 10.49
C LYS A 13 -13.09 3.47 10.70
N THR A 14 -11.95 3.64 10.03
CA THR A 14 -11.10 4.85 10.15
C THR A 14 -11.33 5.86 9.03
N GLY A 15 -11.97 5.45 7.92
CA GLY A 15 -12.11 6.25 6.70
C GLY A 15 -10.83 6.28 5.84
N VAL A 16 -9.80 5.50 6.19
CA VAL A 16 -8.53 5.49 5.45
C VAL A 16 -8.62 4.60 4.23
N LEU A 17 -8.43 5.19 3.06
CA LEU A 17 -8.21 4.50 1.81
C LEU A 17 -6.72 4.17 1.70
N PHE A 18 -6.39 2.88 1.65
CA PHE A 18 -5.06 2.41 1.28
C PHE A 18 -5.01 2.11 -0.21
N TYR A 19 -3.85 2.36 -0.82
CA TYR A 19 -3.61 2.08 -2.23
C TYR A 19 -2.14 1.71 -2.47
N THR A 20 -1.90 0.76 -3.37
CA THR A 20 -0.52 0.39 -3.74
C THR A 20 0.14 1.54 -4.53
N GLN A 21 1.46 1.61 -4.50
CA GLN A 21 2.24 2.65 -5.16
C GLN A 21 3.44 2.01 -5.86
N VAL A 22 3.20 1.44 -7.05
CA VAL A 22 4.22 0.69 -7.81
C VAL A 22 5.44 1.55 -8.14
N ASN A 23 5.23 2.82 -8.48
CA ASN A 23 6.34 3.72 -8.81
C ASN A 23 7.15 4.18 -7.59
N LYS A 24 6.73 3.80 -6.37
CA LYS A 24 7.36 4.21 -5.11
C LYS A 24 7.73 3.02 -4.23
N ASP A 25 7.66 1.81 -4.77
CA ASP A 25 7.88 0.56 -4.05
C ASP A 25 7.18 0.56 -2.68
N GLY A 26 5.88 0.90 -2.66
CA GLY A 26 5.22 1.27 -1.40
C GLY A 26 3.70 1.17 -1.38
N VAL A 27 3.16 1.52 -0.22
CA VAL A 27 1.71 1.62 0.05
C VAL A 27 1.41 3.02 0.54
N GLY A 28 0.47 3.69 -0.11
CA GLY A 28 0.00 5.00 0.28
C GLY A 28 -1.32 4.93 1.06
N CYS A 29 -1.61 6.04 1.73
CA CYS A 29 -2.87 6.25 2.43
C CYS A 29 -3.50 7.60 2.09
N TRP A 30 -4.81 7.71 2.27
CA TRP A 30 -5.56 8.95 2.28
C TRP A 30 -6.77 8.80 3.21
N ASN A 31 -6.99 9.74 4.12
CA ASN A 31 -8.13 9.68 5.03
C ASN A 31 -9.33 10.45 4.46
N SER A 32 -10.34 9.71 3.99
CA SER A 32 -11.55 10.25 3.36
C SER A 32 -12.47 11.00 4.32
N TYR A 33 -12.38 10.74 5.63
CA TYR A 33 -13.20 11.42 6.64
C TYR A 33 -12.57 12.76 7.05
N LYS A 34 -11.25 12.79 7.17
CA LYS A 34 -10.47 13.98 7.52
C LYS A 34 -10.32 14.94 6.34
N HIS A 35 -10.11 14.41 5.14
CA HIS A 35 -9.78 15.17 3.93
C HIS A 35 -10.85 15.02 2.83
N ALA A 36 -12.13 14.94 3.21
CA ALA A 36 -13.24 14.60 2.32
C ALA A 36 -13.35 15.43 1.02
N ASN A 37 -12.87 16.68 1.05
CA ASN A 37 -12.93 17.60 -0.07
C ASN A 37 -11.56 17.88 -0.72
N GLU A 38 -10.51 17.19 -0.28
CA GLU A 38 -9.14 17.44 -0.73
C GLU A 38 -8.32 16.15 -0.88
N TYR A 39 -7.99 15.83 -2.12
CA TYR A 39 -6.97 14.84 -2.46
C TYR A 39 -5.76 15.55 -3.07
N SER A 40 -4.70 15.72 -2.29
CA SER A 40 -3.50 16.45 -2.67
C SER A 40 -2.24 15.75 -2.13
N ALA A 41 -1.07 16.28 -2.48
CA ALA A 41 0.19 15.78 -1.95
C ALA A 41 0.30 16.00 -0.42
N ASP A 42 -0.43 16.97 0.13
CA ASP A 42 -0.40 17.31 1.55
C ASP A 42 -1.39 16.47 2.38
N THR A 43 -2.37 15.84 1.72
CA THR A 43 -3.39 14.99 2.37
C THR A 43 -3.14 13.49 2.21
N THR A 44 -2.01 13.11 1.60
CA THR A 44 -1.60 11.73 1.34
C THR A 44 -0.23 11.43 1.97
N ASP A 45 0.02 10.18 2.33
CA ASP A 45 1.32 9.75 2.87
C ASP A 45 1.67 8.32 2.43
N LEU A 46 2.92 7.92 2.59
CA LEU A 46 3.34 6.52 2.46
C LEU A 46 3.39 5.87 3.84
N VAL A 47 2.62 4.80 4.03
CA VAL A 47 2.65 4.00 5.27
C VAL A 47 3.74 2.93 5.26
N ALA A 48 4.22 2.57 4.07
CA ALA A 48 5.35 1.67 3.88
C ALA A 48 6.04 1.94 2.54
N THR A 49 7.37 1.80 2.50
CA THR A 49 8.17 1.82 1.28
C THR A 49 9.41 0.97 1.47
N ASP A 50 9.73 0.12 0.51
CA ASP A 50 10.94 -0.70 0.52
C ASP A 50 11.22 -1.28 -0.88
N SER A 51 12.35 -0.92 -1.47
CA SER A 51 12.71 -1.30 -2.85
C SER A 51 13.09 -2.77 -3.05
N GLU A 52 13.24 -3.55 -1.98
CA GLU A 52 13.56 -4.99 -2.08
C GLU A 52 12.31 -5.86 -1.88
N THR A 53 11.42 -5.41 -0.99
CA THR A 53 10.32 -6.20 -0.47
C THR A 53 8.97 -5.76 -1.03
N LEU A 54 8.85 -4.52 -1.51
CA LEU A 54 7.66 -3.94 -2.14
C LEU A 54 7.92 -3.54 -3.60
N VAL A 55 8.72 -4.32 -4.34
CA VAL A 55 9.06 -4.09 -5.76
C VAL A 55 7.83 -3.96 -6.66
N PHE A 56 6.81 -4.78 -6.40
CA PHE A 56 5.54 -4.71 -7.09
C PHE A 56 4.42 -5.07 -6.11
N PRO A 57 3.91 -4.10 -5.34
CA PRO A 57 2.78 -4.30 -4.45
C PRO A 57 1.54 -4.49 -5.33
N ASN A 58 1.19 -5.75 -5.58
CA ASN A 58 0.21 -6.18 -6.57
C ASN A 58 -1.23 -5.94 -6.07
N ASP A 59 -1.50 -6.35 -4.83
CA ASP A 59 -2.83 -6.28 -4.22
C ASP A 59 -2.75 -5.85 -2.75
N LEU A 60 -3.84 -5.27 -2.24
CA LEU A 60 -4.03 -5.02 -0.82
C LEU A 60 -5.50 -5.13 -0.43
N LYS A 61 -5.73 -5.51 0.84
CA LYS A 61 -7.07 -5.55 1.45
C LYS A 61 -7.02 -5.16 2.92
N VAL A 62 -8.04 -4.45 3.36
CA VAL A 62 -8.34 -4.30 4.79
C VAL A 62 -9.39 -5.34 5.16
N ASP A 63 -9.11 -6.15 6.18
CA ASP A 63 -10.06 -7.14 6.67
C ASP A 63 -11.04 -6.56 7.72
N LYS A 64 -12.01 -7.37 8.13
CA LYS A 64 -13.05 -6.96 9.09
C LYS A 64 -12.50 -6.74 10.51
N GLU A 65 -11.32 -7.28 10.81
CA GLU A 65 -10.64 -7.12 12.10
C GLU A 65 -9.83 -5.82 12.16
N GLY A 66 -9.62 -5.16 11.02
CA GLY A 66 -8.87 -3.91 10.92
C GLY A 66 -7.38 -4.13 10.69
N TYR A 67 -7.02 -5.20 9.99
CA TYR A 67 -5.66 -5.40 9.50
C TYR A 67 -5.56 -5.05 8.01
N LEU A 68 -4.49 -4.36 7.66
CA LEU A 68 -4.05 -4.15 6.30
C LEU A 68 -3.19 -5.34 5.87
N TRP A 69 -3.58 -5.97 4.76
CA TRP A 69 -2.85 -7.03 4.08
C TRP A 69 -2.30 -6.50 2.77
N VAL A 70 -1.04 -6.82 2.45
CA VAL A 70 -0.37 -6.39 1.22
C VAL A 70 0.31 -7.59 0.58
N LEU A 71 0.01 -7.84 -0.69
CA LEU A 71 0.72 -8.81 -1.52
C LEU A 71 1.73 -8.06 -2.39
N SER A 72 3.01 -8.40 -2.28
CA SER A 72 4.03 -7.95 -3.22
C SER A 72 4.63 -9.13 -3.97
N ASP A 73 4.88 -8.94 -5.25
CA ASP A 73 5.57 -9.90 -6.11
C ASP A 73 6.71 -9.22 -6.87
N LYS A 74 7.31 -9.95 -7.82
CA LYS A 74 8.31 -9.44 -8.77
C LYS A 74 7.79 -9.48 -10.22
N LEU A 75 6.53 -9.10 -10.46
CA LEU A 75 5.90 -9.15 -11.79
C LEU A 75 6.73 -8.48 -12.91
N PRO A 76 7.36 -7.30 -12.72
CA PRO A 76 8.21 -6.72 -13.75
C PRO A 76 9.42 -7.61 -14.09
N VAL A 77 10.00 -8.28 -13.10
CA VAL A 77 11.11 -9.23 -13.31
C VAL A 77 10.61 -10.47 -14.04
N HIS A 78 9.45 -11.00 -13.65
CA HIS A 78 8.83 -12.15 -14.31
C HIS A 78 8.63 -11.89 -15.82
N ILE A 79 8.08 -10.73 -16.19
CA ILE A 79 7.79 -10.37 -17.58
C ILE A 79 9.07 -10.19 -18.42
N HIS A 80 10.14 -9.61 -17.84
CA HIS A 80 11.30 -9.19 -18.63
C HIS A 80 12.53 -10.11 -18.53
N LYS A 81 12.68 -10.86 -17.43
CA LYS A 81 13.90 -11.64 -17.13
C LYS A 81 13.62 -13.08 -16.68
N GLY A 82 12.38 -13.39 -16.31
CA GLY A 82 12.05 -14.63 -15.60
C GLY A 82 12.41 -14.56 -14.12
N LEU A 83 11.82 -15.45 -13.32
CA LEU A 83 12.04 -15.48 -11.87
C LEU A 83 13.18 -16.41 -11.49
N HIS A 84 13.97 -16.00 -10.51
CA HIS A 84 15.00 -16.82 -9.86
C HIS A 84 14.36 -17.63 -8.73
N THR A 85 14.35 -18.95 -8.84
CA THR A 85 13.65 -19.84 -7.89
C THR A 85 14.36 -19.97 -6.54
N ASP A 86 15.62 -19.57 -6.47
CA ASP A 86 16.45 -19.46 -5.28
C ASP A 86 16.23 -18.14 -4.51
N GLU A 87 15.41 -17.22 -5.04
CA GLU A 87 15.04 -15.96 -4.40
C GLU A 87 13.60 -15.97 -3.86
N ILE A 88 13.33 -15.06 -2.91
CA ILE A 88 11.96 -14.76 -2.49
C ILE A 88 11.30 -13.89 -3.57
N ASN A 89 10.33 -14.46 -4.28
CA ASN A 89 9.61 -13.79 -5.38
C ASN A 89 8.26 -13.20 -4.98
N TYR A 90 7.69 -13.66 -3.86
CA TYR A 90 6.36 -13.28 -3.40
C TYR A 90 6.39 -13.06 -1.89
N ARG A 91 5.71 -12.02 -1.41
CA ARG A 91 5.62 -11.67 0.01
C ARG A 91 4.20 -11.23 0.35
N ILE A 92 3.72 -11.67 1.51
CA ILE A 92 2.46 -11.20 2.10
C ILE A 92 2.82 -10.52 3.43
N PHE A 93 2.41 -9.27 3.56
CA PHE A 93 2.57 -8.48 4.79
C PHE A 93 1.22 -8.28 5.46
N GLN A 94 1.25 -8.12 6.78
CA GLN A 94 0.07 -7.77 7.58
C GLN A 94 0.48 -6.78 8.66
N THR A 95 -0.36 -5.79 8.92
CA THR A 95 -0.22 -4.88 10.06
C THR A 95 -1.58 -4.34 10.51
N PRO A 96 -1.81 -4.06 11.81
CA PRO A 96 -3.01 -3.34 12.23
C PRO A 96 -3.10 -1.98 11.51
N VAL A 97 -4.30 -1.61 11.02
CA VAL A 97 -4.52 -0.33 10.33
C VAL A 97 -4.07 0.86 11.19
N LYS A 98 -4.35 0.81 12.50
CA LYS A 98 -3.96 1.86 13.45
C LYS A 98 -2.44 2.03 13.56
N ASP A 99 -1.69 0.93 13.46
CA ASP A 99 -0.24 1.00 13.52
C ASP A 99 0.34 1.50 12.20
N ALA A 100 -0.26 1.11 11.07
CA ALA A 100 0.16 1.55 9.74
C ALA A 100 0.05 3.06 9.54
N ILE A 101 -1.03 3.69 10.03
CA ILE A 101 -1.29 5.11 9.82
C ILE A 101 -0.69 6.00 10.91
N LYS A 102 -0.12 5.41 11.98
CA LYS A 102 0.31 6.15 13.15
C LYS A 102 1.33 7.22 12.81
N GLY A 103 1.02 8.48 13.15
CA GLY A 103 1.92 9.61 12.91
C GLY A 103 2.01 10.08 11.46
N THR A 104 1.17 9.54 10.56
CA THR A 104 1.00 10.02 9.19
C THR A 104 -0.10 11.08 9.10
N VAL A 105 -0.23 11.75 7.96
CA VAL A 105 -1.36 12.69 7.73
C VAL A 105 -2.72 11.98 7.71
N CYS A 106 -2.73 10.66 7.50
CA CYS A 106 -3.91 9.80 7.45
C CYS A 106 -4.42 9.36 8.83
N ASP A 107 -3.62 9.58 9.88
CA ASP A 107 -3.99 9.23 11.25
C ASP A 107 -5.25 9.99 11.70
N VAL A 108 -6.02 9.34 12.57
CA VAL A 108 -7.34 9.77 13.05
C VAL A 108 -7.20 10.80 14.17
#